data_AF-A0AA35J0T4-F1
#
_entry.id   AF-A0AA35J0T4-F1
#
_cell.length_a   1.000
_cell.length_b   1.000
_cell.length_c   1.000
_cell.angle_alpha   90.00
_cell.angle_beta   90.00
_cell.angle_gamma   90.00
#
_symmetry.space_group_name_H-M   'P 1'
#
loop_
_entity.id
_entity.type
_entity.pdbx_description
1 polymer ?
#
loop_
_entity_poly.entity_id
_entity_poly.type
_entity_poly.pdbx_seq_one_letter_code
_entity_poly.pdbx_strand_id
1 'polypeptide(L)'
;MANNTWKLVVTTALISVFSTQLVKSAWKEYKLSCAANKNKIALQPRQYDDDLFREQLARNYAFLGEEGMKKIKEQYIVIVGAGELGSWVCTMLIRSGCQKIMIIDPEDISVDSLNTHCCAILSDIGKPKVECLKEHLSKIAPWSDIRTRAKEWTKENSEELIFSDGESPTFIVDCLDNLDSKVDLLEYAYNNKINVISSMGIATKSDPTRVSINDISMTEFDPISRCVRRKLRKRGIVTGVPVVFSNEMLDPRKDDVLSSIDGERRAINARRDEALRHLPELGTMPGIFGLSIATWILTTVSGYPMKNSEVKNRLKFHDSILETFQKQMVRLNENSDQPSFLGLKEVGYIVEEMFRGKSPVSGYSTKLALTKWEADKEVSLTNVVLMTKEEQEIHERRVLRGGEKLTAVYSTDVLDIIDRVFKEEKYYS
;
A
#
# COMPACT_ATOMS: atom_id res chain seq x y z
N MET A 1 -36.03 38.14 64.53
CA MET A 1 -36.27 36.93 63.72
C MET A 1 -35.43 36.98 62.43
N ALA A 2 -34.10 36.85 62.53
CA ALA A 2 -33.24 36.80 61.36
C ALA A 2 -31.93 36.09 61.73
N ASN A 3 -31.86 34.75 61.62
CA ASN A 3 -30.55 34.08 61.61
C ASN A 3 -30.49 32.63 61.08
N ASN A 4 -31.50 32.11 60.38
CA ASN A 4 -31.50 30.72 59.90
C ASN A 4 -31.61 30.56 58.37
N THR A 5 -31.75 31.64 57.61
CA THR A 5 -31.88 31.60 56.14
C THR A 5 -30.61 31.11 55.45
N TRP A 6 -29.42 31.47 55.92
CA TRP A 6 -28.15 31.01 55.34
C TRP A 6 -27.93 29.51 55.54
N LYS A 7 -28.31 28.96 56.70
CA LYS A 7 -28.26 27.52 56.96
C LYS A 7 -29.18 26.77 55.99
N LEU A 8 -30.40 27.27 55.78
CA LEU A 8 -31.33 26.66 54.83
C LEU A 8 -30.71 26.61 53.42
N VAL A 9 -30.20 27.74 52.91
CA VAL A 9 -29.59 27.84 51.57
C VAL A 9 -28.39 26.90 51.39
N VAL A 10 -27.50 26.83 52.39
CA VAL A 10 -26.34 25.91 52.35
C VAL A 10 -26.81 24.46 52.35
N THR A 11 -27.84 24.13 53.13
CA THR A 11 -28.38 22.77 53.20
C THR A 11 -29.02 22.36 51.87
N THR A 12 -29.80 23.24 51.23
CA THR A 12 -30.39 22.96 49.90
C THR A 12 -29.31 22.80 48.82
N ALA A 13 -28.27 23.62 48.85
CA ALA A 13 -27.15 23.52 47.91
C ALA A 13 -26.41 22.18 48.05
N LEU A 14 -26.12 21.75 49.28
CA LEU A 14 -25.47 20.46 49.56
C LEU A 14 -26.33 19.28 49.11
N ILE A 15 -27.64 19.31 49.38
CA ILE A 15 -28.58 18.26 48.94
C ILE A 15 -28.66 18.20 47.40
N SER A 16 -28.66 19.35 46.72
CA SER A 16 -28.69 19.41 45.26
C SER A 16 -27.41 18.83 44.62
N VAL A 17 -26.24 19.18 45.16
CA VAL A 17 -24.95 18.64 44.69
C VAL A 17 -24.85 17.15 44.96
N PHE A 18 -25.26 16.70 46.15
CA PHE A 18 -25.24 15.29 46.51
C PHE A 18 -26.19 14.46 45.65
N SER A 19 -27.41 14.95 45.41
CA SER A 19 -28.38 14.26 44.55
C SER A 19 -27.92 14.20 43.09
N THR A 20 -27.34 15.27 42.55
CA THR A 20 -26.76 15.24 41.18
C THR A 20 -25.55 14.31 41.07
N GLN A 21 -24.69 14.23 42.09
CA GLN A 21 -23.58 13.26 42.11
C GLN A 21 -24.08 11.81 42.18
N LEU A 22 -25.09 11.54 43.02
CA LEU A 22 -25.74 10.23 43.10
C LEU A 22 -26.35 9.81 41.76
N VAL A 23 -27.10 10.70 41.11
CA VAL A 23 -27.71 10.44 39.80
C VAL A 23 -26.63 10.19 38.73
N LYS A 24 -25.56 11.00 38.72
CA LYS A 24 -24.44 10.78 37.78
C LYS A 24 -23.74 9.43 38.02
N SER A 25 -23.53 9.04 39.28
CA SER A 25 -22.89 7.77 39.62
C SER A 25 -23.79 6.59 39.24
N ALA A 26 -25.08 6.64 39.58
CA ALA A 26 -26.05 5.62 39.21
C ALA A 26 -26.21 5.50 37.69
N TRP A 27 -26.19 6.63 36.95
CA TRP A 27 -26.24 6.61 35.50
C TRP A 27 -24.97 6.04 34.86
N LYS A 28 -23.80 6.30 35.46
CA LYS A 28 -22.53 5.70 35.04
C LYS A 28 -22.53 4.19 35.25
N GLU A 29 -22.99 3.70 36.41
CA GLU A 29 -23.17 2.27 36.68
C GLU A 29 -24.19 1.62 35.74
N TYR A 30 -25.30 2.29 35.47
CA TYR A 30 -26.30 1.81 34.51
C TYR A 30 -25.71 1.68 33.10
N LYS A 31 -24.96 2.67 32.62
CA LYS A 31 -24.26 2.60 31.32
C LYS A 31 -23.24 1.47 31.28
N LEU A 32 -22.45 1.30 32.34
CA LEU A 32 -21.49 0.21 32.47
C LEU A 32 -22.19 -1.16 32.47
N SER A 33 -23.32 -1.29 33.16
CA SER A 33 -24.14 -2.50 33.19
C SER A 33 -24.75 -2.81 31.82
N CYS A 34 -25.31 -1.82 31.11
CA CYS A 34 -25.82 -1.99 29.75
C CYS A 34 -24.71 -2.36 28.76
N ALA A 35 -23.53 -1.76 28.86
CA ALA A 35 -22.36 -2.10 28.04
C ALA A 35 -21.86 -3.52 28.34
N ALA A 36 -21.77 -3.88 29.62
CA ALA A 36 -21.39 -5.22 30.05
C ALA A 36 -22.39 -6.28 29.58
N ASN A 37 -23.70 -5.98 29.63
CA ASN A 37 -24.75 -6.91 29.20
C ASN A 37 -24.78 -7.06 27.67
N LYS A 38 -24.54 -5.98 26.90
CA LYS A 38 -24.30 -6.06 25.45
C LYS A 38 -23.10 -6.95 25.13
N ASN A 39 -21.99 -6.79 25.84
CA ASN A 39 -20.80 -7.64 25.68
C ASN A 39 -21.08 -9.10 26.06
N LYS A 40 -21.86 -9.36 27.11
CA LYS A 40 -22.22 -10.71 27.57
C LYS A 40 -23.15 -11.45 26.59
N ILE A 41 -24.05 -10.73 25.92
CA ILE A 41 -24.91 -11.26 24.85
C ILE A 41 -24.10 -11.51 23.56
N ALA A 42 -23.05 -10.73 23.31
CA ALA A 42 -22.16 -10.90 22.16
C ALA A 42 -21.14 -12.05 22.34
N LEU A 43 -20.82 -12.43 23.58
CA LEU A 43 -19.77 -13.42 23.91
C LEU A 43 -20.24 -14.88 23.98
N GLN A 44 -21.53 -15.18 23.79
CA GLN A 44 -21.93 -16.57 23.61
C GLN A 44 -21.72 -16.95 22.14
N PRO A 45 -20.86 -17.95 21.82
CA PRO A 45 -20.75 -18.45 20.46
C PRO A 45 -22.12 -19.01 20.08
N ARG A 46 -22.86 -18.24 19.27
CA ARG A 46 -24.13 -18.71 18.74
C ARG A 46 -23.80 -19.91 17.86
N GLN A 47 -24.29 -21.07 18.26
CA GLN A 47 -24.18 -22.29 17.48
C GLN A 47 -25.08 -22.10 16.25
N TYR A 48 -24.47 -21.78 15.12
CA TYR A 48 -25.17 -21.62 13.85
C TYR A 48 -25.32 -22.97 13.16
N ASP A 49 -26.42 -23.12 12.42
CA ASP A 49 -26.62 -24.30 11.59
C ASP A 49 -25.60 -24.29 10.45
N ASP A 50 -24.73 -25.31 10.42
CA ASP A 50 -23.74 -25.50 9.37
C ASP A 50 -24.40 -25.63 7.99
N ASP A 51 -25.67 -26.07 7.92
CA ASP A 51 -26.42 -26.17 6.67
C ASP A 51 -26.72 -24.78 6.07
N LEU A 52 -27.03 -23.78 6.91
CA LEU A 52 -27.24 -22.40 6.43
C LEU A 52 -25.95 -21.79 5.88
N PHE A 53 -24.83 -21.99 6.59
CA PHE A 53 -23.51 -21.56 6.13
C PHE A 53 -23.20 -22.18 4.76
N ARG A 54 -23.45 -23.49 4.63
CA ARG A 54 -23.15 -24.24 3.41
C ARG A 54 -24.04 -23.81 2.25
N GLU A 55 -25.33 -23.59 2.48
CA GLU A 55 -26.28 -23.13 1.47
C GLU A 55 -25.92 -21.72 0.97
N GLN A 56 -25.61 -20.78 1.88
CA GLN A 56 -25.19 -19.43 1.51
C GLN A 56 -23.95 -19.44 0.60
N LEU A 57 -23.04 -20.40 0.80
CA LEU A 57 -21.78 -20.51 0.08
C LEU A 57 -21.77 -21.61 -0.97
N ALA A 58 -22.93 -22.17 -1.34
CA ALA A 58 -23.00 -23.32 -2.25
C ALA A 58 -22.25 -23.10 -3.57
N ARG A 59 -22.29 -21.87 -4.11
CA ARG A 59 -21.53 -21.49 -5.32
C ARG A 59 -20.01 -21.48 -5.10
N ASN A 60 -19.56 -21.04 -3.93
CA ASN A 60 -18.13 -21.04 -3.58
C ASN A 60 -17.64 -22.48 -3.39
N TYR A 61 -18.42 -23.33 -2.72
CA TYR A 61 -18.15 -24.76 -2.61
C TYR A 61 -18.08 -25.46 -3.98
N ALA A 62 -19.00 -25.13 -4.89
CA ALA A 62 -18.97 -25.67 -6.25
C ALA A 62 -17.74 -25.22 -7.05
N PHE A 63 -17.23 -24.01 -6.79
CA PHE A 63 -16.08 -23.44 -7.51
C PHE A 63 -14.73 -23.90 -6.92
N LEU A 64 -14.56 -23.86 -5.60
CA LEU A 64 -13.30 -24.12 -4.90
C LEU A 64 -13.19 -25.55 -4.34
N GLY A 65 -14.29 -26.30 -4.33
CA GLY A 65 -14.38 -27.61 -3.70
C GLY A 65 -14.36 -27.55 -2.17
N GLU A 66 -14.60 -28.71 -1.55
CA GLU A 66 -14.61 -28.86 -0.09
C GLU A 66 -13.24 -28.53 0.54
N GLU A 67 -12.16 -28.96 -0.10
CA GLU A 67 -10.80 -28.71 0.41
C GLU A 67 -10.44 -27.22 0.38
N GLY A 68 -10.75 -26.52 -0.73
CA GLY A 68 -10.50 -25.10 -0.86
C GLY A 68 -11.29 -24.28 0.16
N MET A 69 -12.56 -24.61 0.36
CA MET A 69 -13.41 -23.96 1.37
C MET A 69 -12.94 -24.24 2.79
N LYS A 70 -12.46 -25.46 3.08
CA LYS A 70 -11.87 -25.79 4.38
C LYS A 70 -10.63 -24.91 4.66
N LYS A 71 -9.70 -24.80 3.71
CA LYS A 71 -8.52 -23.94 3.84
C LYS A 71 -8.89 -22.47 4.08
N ILE A 72 -9.93 -21.98 3.41
CA ILE A 72 -10.43 -20.60 3.58
C ILE A 72 -11.00 -20.36 4.98
N LYS A 73 -11.79 -21.30 5.52
CA LYS A 73 -12.35 -21.21 6.89
C LYS A 73 -11.25 -21.12 7.94
N GLU A 74 -10.16 -21.87 7.75
CA GLU A 74 -9.03 -21.96 8.68
C GLU A 74 -8.10 -20.74 8.66
N GLN A 75 -8.27 -19.80 7.73
CA GLN A 75 -7.43 -18.61 7.67
C GLN A 75 -7.69 -17.64 8.81
N TYR A 76 -6.62 -17.04 9.32
CA TYR A 76 -6.67 -15.87 10.17
C TYR A 76 -6.06 -14.67 9.43
N ILE A 77 -6.92 -13.74 9.01
CA ILE A 77 -6.53 -12.61 8.17
C ILE A 77 -6.54 -11.32 9.00
N VAL A 78 -5.41 -10.61 9.01
CA VAL A 78 -5.31 -9.27 9.59
C VAL A 78 -5.36 -8.25 8.46
N ILE A 79 -6.32 -7.33 8.51
CA ILE A 79 -6.47 -6.24 7.55
C ILE A 79 -6.07 -4.95 8.26
N VAL A 80 -5.03 -4.29 7.75
CA VAL A 80 -4.54 -3.01 8.28
C VAL A 80 -5.02 -1.90 7.35
N GLY A 81 -5.95 -1.07 7.84
CA GLY A 81 -6.72 -0.11 7.06
C GLY A 81 -8.14 -0.62 6.79
N ALA A 82 -9.14 0.17 7.17
CA ALA A 82 -10.58 -0.05 7.03
C ALA A 82 -11.24 1.04 6.15
N GLY A 83 -10.44 1.81 5.40
CA GLY A 83 -10.92 2.81 4.47
C GLY A 83 -11.56 2.23 3.20
N GLU A 84 -11.37 2.94 2.10
CA GLU A 84 -11.97 2.62 0.80
C GLU A 84 -11.53 1.31 0.17
N LEU A 85 -10.41 0.73 0.60
CA LEU A 85 -9.94 -0.55 0.10
C LEU A 85 -10.27 -1.68 1.08
N GLY A 86 -9.85 -1.52 2.33
CA GLY A 86 -9.97 -2.54 3.36
C GLY A 86 -11.42 -2.93 3.66
N SER A 87 -12.35 -1.98 3.53
CA SER A 87 -13.79 -2.24 3.66
C SER A 87 -14.30 -3.25 2.62
N TRP A 88 -13.90 -3.12 1.36
CA TRP A 88 -14.25 -4.06 0.29
C TRP A 88 -13.56 -5.42 0.44
N VAL A 89 -12.27 -5.41 0.81
CA VAL A 89 -11.52 -6.65 1.07
C VAL A 89 -12.21 -7.44 2.18
N CYS A 90 -12.44 -6.82 3.33
CA CYS A 90 -13.07 -7.45 4.49
C CYS A 90 -14.46 -8.00 4.14
N THR A 91 -15.26 -7.20 3.45
CA THR A 91 -16.61 -7.58 3.04
C THR A 91 -16.61 -8.83 2.17
N MET A 92 -15.74 -8.88 1.15
CA MET A 92 -15.75 -10.01 0.22
C MET A 92 -15.11 -11.27 0.81
N LEU A 93 -14.10 -11.14 1.68
CA LEU A 93 -13.53 -12.28 2.40
C LEU A 93 -14.56 -12.93 3.33
N ILE A 94 -15.26 -12.14 4.15
CA ILE A 94 -16.32 -12.65 5.04
C ILE A 94 -17.46 -13.29 4.23
N ARG A 95 -17.91 -12.61 3.17
CA ARG A 95 -18.95 -13.14 2.27
C ARG A 95 -18.53 -14.41 1.53
N SER A 96 -17.24 -14.70 1.47
CA SER A 96 -16.70 -15.87 0.78
C SER A 96 -16.36 -17.03 1.71
N GLY A 97 -16.60 -16.88 3.02
CA GLY A 97 -16.45 -17.96 4.00
C GLY A 97 -15.21 -17.86 4.90
N CYS A 98 -14.42 -16.78 4.81
CA CYS A 98 -13.43 -16.48 5.84
C CYS A 98 -14.15 -16.22 7.17
N GLN A 99 -13.73 -16.90 8.23
CA GLN A 99 -14.41 -16.80 9.52
C GLN A 99 -13.67 -15.90 10.50
N LYS A 100 -12.35 -15.78 10.41
CA LYS A 100 -11.54 -15.08 11.41
C LYS A 100 -10.80 -13.91 10.80
N ILE A 101 -11.23 -12.69 11.13
CA ILE A 101 -10.63 -11.46 10.63
C ILE A 101 -10.36 -10.48 11.78
N MET A 102 -9.16 -9.91 11.80
CA MET A 102 -8.82 -8.74 12.60
C MET A 102 -8.77 -7.51 11.70
N ILE A 103 -9.42 -6.42 12.10
CA ILE A 103 -9.41 -5.14 11.38
C ILE A 103 -8.75 -4.09 12.27
N ILE A 104 -7.72 -3.43 11.75
CA ILE A 104 -6.96 -2.39 12.46
C ILE A 104 -7.07 -1.10 11.67
N ASP A 105 -7.69 -0.06 12.24
CA ASP A 105 -7.76 1.27 11.62
C ASP A 105 -8.08 2.31 12.71
N PRO A 106 -7.35 3.45 12.77
CA PRO A 106 -7.58 4.47 13.78
C PRO A 106 -8.75 5.43 13.48
N GLU A 107 -9.26 5.46 12.25
CA GLU A 107 -10.11 6.52 11.76
C GLU A 107 -11.61 6.25 11.99
N ASP A 108 -12.35 7.36 12.07
CA ASP A 108 -13.81 7.38 12.06
C ASP A 108 -14.36 7.57 10.64
N ILE A 109 -15.61 7.18 10.43
CA ILE A 109 -16.36 7.44 9.20
C ILE A 109 -16.54 8.94 9.04
N SER A 110 -16.02 9.49 7.94
CA SER A 110 -16.20 10.87 7.52
C SER A 110 -17.23 10.99 6.39
N VAL A 111 -17.62 12.22 6.04
CA VAL A 111 -18.49 12.46 4.88
C VAL A 111 -17.84 11.94 3.60
N ASP A 112 -16.53 12.18 3.44
CA ASP A 112 -15.77 11.71 2.29
C ASP A 112 -15.75 10.19 2.21
N SER A 113 -15.81 9.47 3.34
CA SER A 113 -15.86 8.01 3.33
C SER A 113 -17.08 7.45 2.59
N LEU A 114 -18.17 8.22 2.43
CA LEU A 114 -19.42 7.73 1.85
C LEU A 114 -19.36 7.50 0.33
N ASN A 115 -18.36 8.05 -0.37
CA ASN A 115 -18.22 7.85 -1.81
C ASN A 115 -17.54 6.51 -2.18
N THR A 116 -16.76 5.93 -1.26
CA THR A 116 -15.87 4.79 -1.57
C THR A 116 -15.92 3.65 -0.53
N HIS A 117 -16.27 3.91 0.74
CA HIS A 117 -16.37 2.86 1.76
C HIS A 117 -17.57 1.94 1.52
N CYS A 118 -17.36 0.63 1.54
CA CYS A 118 -18.32 -0.34 0.99
C CYS A 118 -19.71 -0.38 1.67
N CYS A 119 -19.80 -0.03 2.95
CA CYS A 119 -21.03 -0.15 3.75
C CYS A 119 -21.38 1.08 4.60
N ALA A 120 -20.61 2.16 4.48
CA ALA A 120 -20.83 3.35 5.30
C ALA A 120 -22.12 4.06 4.87
N ILE A 121 -22.90 4.54 5.84
CA ILE A 121 -24.10 5.36 5.57
C ILE A 121 -24.05 6.66 6.36
N LEU A 122 -24.91 7.62 6.02
CA LEU A 122 -24.95 8.96 6.65
C LEU A 122 -25.07 8.89 8.19
N SER A 123 -25.77 7.90 8.74
CA SER A 123 -25.92 7.75 10.20
C SER A 123 -24.69 7.19 10.92
N ASP A 124 -23.68 6.74 10.18
CA ASP A 124 -22.44 6.20 10.73
C ASP A 124 -21.32 7.24 10.85
N ILE A 125 -21.53 8.47 10.34
CA ILE A 125 -20.56 9.55 10.46
C ILE A 125 -20.15 9.74 11.94
N GLY A 126 -18.84 9.76 12.19
CA GLY A 126 -18.25 9.87 13.52
C GLY A 126 -18.16 8.56 14.32
N LYS A 127 -18.54 7.41 13.74
CA LYS A 127 -18.27 6.09 14.31
C LYS A 127 -16.92 5.56 13.81
N PRO A 128 -16.18 4.76 14.60
CA PRO A 128 -14.97 4.09 14.13
C PRO A 128 -15.25 3.22 12.89
N LYS A 129 -14.42 3.35 11.86
CA LYS A 129 -14.56 2.58 10.60
C LYS A 129 -14.61 1.07 10.86
N VAL A 130 -13.72 0.60 11.74
CA VAL A 130 -13.65 -0.82 12.14
C VAL A 130 -14.95 -1.34 12.75
N GLU A 131 -15.61 -0.53 13.59
CA GLU A 131 -16.87 -0.92 14.24
C GLU A 131 -18.04 -0.89 13.24
N CYS A 132 -18.08 0.10 12.35
CA CYS A 132 -19.06 0.15 11.26
C CYS A 132 -19.01 -1.14 10.41
N LEU A 133 -17.81 -1.57 10.01
CA LEU A 133 -17.62 -2.82 9.26
C LEU A 133 -18.06 -4.04 10.07
N LYS A 134 -17.61 -4.15 11.32
CA LYS A 134 -17.98 -5.28 12.19
C LYS A 134 -19.49 -5.39 12.36
N GLU A 135 -20.16 -4.29 12.71
CA GLU A 135 -21.62 -4.27 12.89
C GLU A 135 -22.37 -4.65 11.60
N HIS A 136 -21.88 -4.22 10.43
CA HIS A 136 -22.46 -4.56 9.14
C HIS A 136 -22.25 -6.05 8.80
N LEU A 137 -21.01 -6.54 8.91
CA LEU A 137 -20.63 -7.89 8.49
C LEU A 137 -21.15 -8.97 9.44
N SER A 138 -21.27 -8.68 10.74
CA SER A 138 -21.92 -9.59 11.69
C SER A 138 -23.40 -9.81 11.40
N LYS A 139 -24.07 -8.95 10.60
CA LYS A 139 -25.43 -9.19 10.11
C LYS A 139 -25.47 -10.12 8.89
N ILE A 140 -24.39 -10.16 8.12
CA ILE A 140 -24.26 -10.94 6.88
C ILE A 140 -23.77 -12.36 7.17
N ALA A 141 -22.77 -12.49 8.04
CA ALA A 141 -22.08 -13.74 8.33
C ALA A 141 -21.85 -13.84 9.85
N PRO A 142 -22.90 -14.11 10.62
CA PRO A 142 -22.88 -13.98 12.07
C PRO A 142 -22.03 -15.07 12.77
N TRP A 143 -21.64 -16.11 12.04
CA TRP A 143 -20.66 -17.14 12.46
C TRP A 143 -19.20 -16.66 12.42
N SER A 144 -18.93 -15.46 11.90
CA SER A 144 -17.57 -14.95 11.75
C SER A 144 -17.08 -14.28 13.04
N ASP A 145 -15.86 -14.62 13.47
CA ASP A 145 -15.09 -13.94 14.50
C ASP A 145 -14.41 -12.69 13.90
N ILE A 146 -15.10 -11.56 14.01
CA ILE A 146 -14.61 -10.25 13.55
C ILE A 146 -14.11 -9.45 14.75
N ARG A 147 -12.79 -9.26 14.79
CA ARG A 147 -12.08 -8.52 15.83
C ARG A 147 -11.64 -7.17 15.28
N THR A 148 -11.65 -6.15 16.13
CA THR A 148 -11.43 -4.77 15.73
C THR A 148 -10.47 -4.09 16.68
N ARG A 149 -9.58 -3.26 16.14
CA ARG A 149 -8.67 -2.39 16.90
C ARG A 149 -8.76 -1.00 16.29
N ALA A 150 -9.45 -0.10 16.99
CA ALA A 150 -9.50 1.32 16.66
C ALA A 150 -8.19 2.02 17.09
N LYS A 151 -7.08 1.62 16.48
CA LYS A 151 -5.72 2.08 16.80
C LYS A 151 -4.90 2.20 15.53
N GLU A 152 -3.96 3.13 15.52
CA GLU A 152 -2.99 3.27 14.44
C GLU A 152 -1.99 2.11 14.52
N TRP A 153 -1.70 1.52 13.37
CA TRP A 153 -0.65 0.50 13.28
C TRP A 153 0.72 1.18 13.18
N THR A 154 1.65 0.78 14.04
CA THR A 154 3.06 1.19 13.99
C THR A 154 3.97 -0.02 14.20
N LYS A 155 5.24 0.14 13.87
CA LYS A 155 6.21 -0.95 14.07
C LYS A 155 6.35 -1.33 15.55
N GLU A 156 6.27 -0.35 16.46
CA GLU A 156 6.42 -0.53 17.90
C GLU A 156 5.25 -1.29 18.53
N ASN A 157 4.03 -1.09 18.02
CA ASN A 157 2.83 -1.76 18.54
C ASN A 157 2.42 -2.98 17.71
N SER A 158 3.20 -3.35 16.69
CA SER A 158 2.90 -4.43 15.75
C SER A 158 2.63 -5.77 16.45
N GLU A 159 3.46 -6.15 17.41
CA GLU A 159 3.26 -7.39 18.19
C GLU A 159 1.96 -7.36 18.99
N GLU A 160 1.65 -6.24 19.65
CA GLU A 160 0.40 -6.08 20.39
C GLU A 160 -0.80 -6.17 19.43
N LEU A 161 -0.79 -5.42 18.33
CA LEU A 161 -1.96 -5.34 17.46
C LEU A 161 -2.20 -6.61 16.65
N ILE A 162 -1.14 -7.30 16.23
CA ILE A 162 -1.23 -8.47 15.37
C ILE A 162 -1.37 -9.76 16.19
N PHE A 163 -0.69 -9.87 17.34
CA PHE A 163 -0.59 -11.11 18.13
C PHE A 163 -1.23 -11.06 19.52
N SER A 164 -1.87 -9.96 19.94
CA SER A 164 -2.42 -9.81 21.31
C SER A 164 -3.33 -10.94 21.79
N ASP A 165 -4.00 -11.63 20.87
CA ASP A 165 -4.93 -12.70 21.21
C ASP A 165 -4.25 -14.09 21.29
N GLY A 166 -2.92 -14.15 21.19
CA GLY A 166 -2.14 -15.39 21.26
C GLY A 166 -2.16 -16.22 19.98
N GLU A 167 -2.71 -15.68 18.89
CA GLU A 167 -2.87 -16.36 17.61
C GLU A 167 -2.06 -15.66 16.52
N SER A 168 -1.37 -16.44 15.68
CA SER A 168 -0.58 -15.90 14.57
C SER A 168 -1.42 -15.81 13.30
N PRO A 169 -1.44 -14.66 12.61
CA PRO A 169 -2.16 -14.54 11.34
C PRO A 169 -1.51 -15.39 10.26
N THR A 170 -2.34 -15.95 9.38
CA THR A 170 -1.87 -16.62 8.16
C THR A 170 -1.65 -15.62 7.04
N PHE A 171 -2.33 -14.47 7.10
CA PHE A 171 -2.30 -13.44 6.08
C PHE A 171 -2.38 -12.03 6.68
N ILE A 172 -1.61 -11.10 6.12
CA ILE A 172 -1.73 -9.66 6.36
C ILE A 172 -2.16 -8.99 5.05
N VAL A 173 -3.17 -8.14 5.12
CA VAL A 173 -3.58 -7.30 4.00
C VAL A 173 -3.26 -5.86 4.35
N ASP A 174 -2.38 -5.26 3.58
CA ASP A 174 -2.02 -3.86 3.69
C ASP A 174 -2.93 -2.99 2.83
N CYS A 175 -3.79 -2.26 3.52
CA CYS A 175 -4.69 -1.25 2.98
C CYS A 175 -4.35 0.16 3.52
N LEU A 176 -3.11 0.39 3.97
CA LEU A 176 -2.66 1.69 4.48
C LEU A 176 -2.50 2.70 3.35
N ASP A 177 -2.76 3.96 3.67
CA ASP A 177 -2.56 5.14 2.83
C ASP A 177 -1.17 5.78 3.06
N ASN A 178 -0.65 5.71 4.28
CA ASN A 178 0.67 6.24 4.64
C ASN A 178 1.80 5.38 4.08
N LEU A 179 2.70 5.99 3.30
CA LEU A 179 3.81 5.29 2.64
C LEU A 179 4.83 4.69 3.62
N ASP A 180 5.17 5.40 4.70
CA ASP A 180 6.17 4.92 5.67
C ASP A 180 5.66 3.72 6.47
N SER A 181 4.43 3.83 7.00
CA SER A 181 3.75 2.75 7.74
C SER A 181 3.52 1.53 6.85
N LYS A 182 3.18 1.74 5.57
CA LYS A 182 3.10 0.68 4.56
C LYS A 182 4.41 -0.06 4.41
N VAL A 183 5.53 0.64 4.22
CA VAL A 183 6.84 -0.02 4.07
C VAL A 183 7.23 -0.76 5.35
N ASP A 184 6.95 -0.18 6.52
CA ASP A 184 7.17 -0.84 7.82
C ASP A 184 6.35 -2.14 7.95
N LEU A 185 5.08 -2.14 7.53
CA LEU A 185 4.22 -3.31 7.57
C LEU A 185 4.70 -4.41 6.62
N LEU A 186 5.13 -4.04 5.41
CA LEU A 186 5.65 -4.99 4.42
C LEU A 186 6.98 -5.58 4.85
N GLU A 187 7.89 -4.77 5.40
CA GLU A 187 9.13 -5.26 6.01
C GLU A 187 8.83 -6.21 7.17
N TYR A 188 7.90 -5.83 8.05
CA TYR A 188 7.51 -6.64 9.20
C TYR A 188 6.99 -8.02 8.77
N ALA A 189 6.05 -8.06 7.83
CA ALA A 189 5.49 -9.30 7.33
C ALA A 189 6.54 -10.17 6.63
N TYR A 190 7.40 -9.55 5.82
CA TYR A 190 8.49 -10.24 5.12
C TYR A 190 9.48 -10.89 6.10
N ASN A 191 9.93 -10.14 7.12
CA ASN A 191 10.88 -10.64 8.12
C ASN A 191 10.29 -11.74 9.01
N ASN A 192 8.99 -11.64 9.34
CA ASN A 192 8.27 -12.64 10.12
C ASN A 192 7.74 -13.81 9.27
N LYS A 193 7.98 -13.81 7.95
CA LYS A 193 7.49 -14.83 7.01
C LYS A 193 5.97 -15.02 7.04
N ILE A 194 5.25 -13.93 7.24
CA ILE A 194 3.78 -13.90 7.19
C ILE A 194 3.39 -13.55 5.77
N ASN A 195 2.44 -14.28 5.18
CA ASN A 195 1.97 -13.95 3.85
C ASN A 195 1.34 -12.55 3.86
N VAL A 196 1.68 -11.74 2.87
CA VAL A 196 1.21 -10.37 2.77
C VAL A 196 0.77 -10.05 1.36
N ILE A 197 -0.21 -9.18 1.21
CA ILE A 197 -0.52 -8.49 -0.05
C ILE A 197 -0.76 -7.01 0.26
N SER A 198 -0.28 -6.15 -0.63
CA SER A 198 -0.44 -4.71 -0.50
C SER A 198 -1.14 -4.11 -1.70
N SER A 199 -1.91 -3.05 -1.47
CA SER A 199 -2.33 -2.17 -2.55
C SER A 199 -1.38 -1.00 -2.72
N MET A 200 -1.11 -0.69 -3.99
CA MET A 200 -0.35 0.46 -4.42
C MET A 200 -1.29 1.61 -4.81
N GLY A 201 -0.86 2.50 -5.73
CA GLY A 201 -1.59 3.72 -6.07
C GLY A 201 -2.88 3.46 -6.86
N ILE A 202 -4.02 3.83 -6.28
CA ILE A 202 -5.36 3.73 -6.88
C ILE A 202 -5.81 5.07 -7.47
N ALA A 203 -5.44 6.16 -6.81
CA ALA A 203 -5.82 7.50 -7.20
C ALA A 203 -5.45 7.84 -8.65
N THR A 204 -6.27 8.70 -9.28
CA THR A 204 -6.19 9.15 -10.68
C THR A 204 -6.38 8.08 -11.76
N LYS A 205 -6.61 6.81 -11.38
CA LYS A 205 -6.87 5.69 -12.30
C LYS A 205 -8.36 5.58 -12.63
N SER A 206 -8.68 4.96 -13.76
CA SER A 206 -10.05 4.81 -14.27
C SER A 206 -10.30 3.54 -15.07
N ASP A 207 -9.26 2.88 -15.57
CA ASP A 207 -9.40 1.69 -16.43
C ASP A 207 -9.33 0.39 -15.60
N PRO A 208 -10.47 -0.29 -15.37
CA PRO A 208 -10.51 -1.52 -14.59
C PRO A 208 -9.78 -2.69 -15.28
N THR A 209 -9.60 -2.64 -16.60
CA THR A 209 -8.99 -3.73 -17.36
C THR A 209 -7.47 -3.81 -17.19
N ARG A 210 -6.87 -2.79 -16.57
CA ARG A 210 -5.43 -2.65 -16.36
C ARG A 210 -4.99 -2.96 -14.94
N VAL A 211 -5.92 -3.36 -14.07
CA VAL A 211 -5.61 -3.84 -12.72
C VAL A 211 -4.90 -5.18 -12.83
N SER A 212 -3.82 -5.34 -12.08
CA SER A 212 -2.98 -6.54 -12.11
C SER A 212 -2.42 -6.81 -10.72
N ILE A 213 -2.18 -8.09 -10.43
CA ILE A 213 -1.54 -8.54 -9.20
C ILE A 213 -0.25 -9.26 -9.59
N ASN A 214 0.89 -8.75 -9.14
CA ASN A 214 2.20 -9.34 -9.36
C ASN A 214 3.12 -8.98 -8.18
N ASP A 215 4.34 -9.52 -8.20
CA ASP A 215 5.39 -9.07 -7.28
C ASP A 215 5.65 -7.56 -7.42
N ILE A 216 6.00 -6.91 -6.31
CA ILE A 216 6.33 -5.49 -6.25
C ILE A 216 7.38 -5.13 -7.30
N SER A 217 8.37 -5.97 -7.60
CA SER A 217 9.39 -5.72 -8.63
C SER A 217 8.87 -5.65 -10.09
N MET A 218 7.63 -6.07 -10.31
CA MET A 218 6.99 -6.13 -11.63
C MET A 218 5.99 -5.00 -11.86
N THR A 219 5.89 -4.05 -10.93
CA THR A 219 4.92 -2.95 -11.01
C THR A 219 5.36 -1.82 -11.92
N GLU A 220 4.43 -1.30 -12.74
CA GLU A 220 4.68 -0.29 -13.78
C GLU A 220 3.72 0.90 -13.66
N PHE A 221 4.14 2.07 -14.16
CA PHE A 221 3.31 3.28 -14.27
C PHE A 221 2.58 3.71 -12.98
N ASP A 222 3.17 3.41 -11.83
CA ASP A 222 2.65 3.78 -10.52
C ASP A 222 3.74 4.41 -9.63
N PRO A 223 3.62 5.72 -9.32
CA PRO A 223 4.55 6.41 -8.42
C PRO A 223 4.59 5.83 -7.00
N ILE A 224 3.45 5.36 -6.48
CA ILE A 224 3.37 4.78 -5.13
C ILE A 224 4.18 3.50 -5.09
N SER A 225 3.94 2.59 -6.06
CA SER A 225 4.73 1.38 -6.22
C SER A 225 6.23 1.67 -6.30
N ARG A 226 6.64 2.69 -7.07
CA ARG A 226 8.06 3.11 -7.18
C ARG A 226 8.65 3.54 -5.84
N CYS A 227 7.95 4.40 -5.11
CA CYS A 227 8.40 4.89 -3.80
C CYS A 227 8.54 3.74 -2.80
N VAL A 228 7.55 2.84 -2.75
CA VAL A 228 7.57 1.65 -1.90
C VAL A 228 8.73 0.72 -2.28
N ARG A 229 8.93 0.43 -3.58
CA ARG A 229 10.07 -0.36 -4.09
C ARG A 229 11.41 0.18 -3.62
N ARG A 230 11.66 1.49 -3.80
CA ARG A 230 12.92 2.13 -3.41
C ARG A 230 13.17 2.04 -1.91
N LYS A 231 12.14 2.30 -1.10
CA LYS A 231 12.23 2.19 0.36
C LYS A 231 12.46 0.75 0.83
N LEU A 232 11.79 -0.24 0.23
CA LEU A 232 12.00 -1.66 0.51
C LEU A 232 13.40 -2.14 0.10
N ARG A 233 13.90 -1.67 -1.05
CA ARG A 233 15.25 -2.01 -1.53
C ARG A 233 16.32 -1.58 -0.54
N LYS A 234 16.19 -0.38 0.04
CA LYS A 234 17.08 0.12 1.10
C LYS A 234 17.09 -0.78 2.35
N ARG A 235 16.01 -1.54 2.57
CA ARG A 235 15.87 -2.53 3.65
C ARG A 235 16.27 -3.94 3.22
N GLY A 236 16.82 -4.11 2.01
CA GLY A 236 17.25 -5.40 1.46
C GLY A 236 16.12 -6.24 0.83
N ILE A 237 14.91 -5.69 0.69
CA ILE A 237 13.75 -6.39 0.13
C ILE A 237 13.53 -5.94 -1.31
N VAL A 238 13.76 -6.84 -2.27
CA VAL A 238 13.66 -6.54 -3.72
C VAL A 238 12.48 -7.27 -4.37
N THR A 239 12.15 -8.47 -3.88
CA THR A 239 11.09 -9.35 -4.39
C THR A 239 10.45 -10.10 -3.24
N GLY A 240 9.32 -10.76 -3.47
CA GLY A 240 8.60 -11.57 -2.49
C GLY A 240 7.44 -10.83 -1.83
N VAL A 241 7.02 -9.70 -2.38
CA VAL A 241 5.89 -8.90 -1.87
C VAL A 241 4.87 -8.77 -3.00
N PRO A 242 3.78 -9.57 -3.01
CA PRO A 242 2.76 -9.44 -4.02
C PRO A 242 1.93 -8.18 -3.76
N VAL A 243 1.60 -7.47 -4.83
CA VAL A 243 0.87 -6.21 -4.77
C VAL A 243 -0.18 -6.11 -5.87
N VAL A 244 -1.27 -5.42 -5.58
CA VAL A 244 -2.24 -4.98 -6.58
C VAL A 244 -1.92 -3.56 -7.04
N PHE A 245 -1.93 -3.35 -8.35
CA PHE A 245 -1.60 -2.07 -8.97
C PHE A 245 -2.31 -1.97 -10.33
N SER A 246 -2.31 -0.77 -10.92
CA SER A 246 -2.82 -0.56 -12.27
C SER A 246 -1.72 -0.11 -13.22
N ASN A 247 -1.60 -0.83 -14.34
CA ASN A 247 -0.71 -0.50 -15.45
C ASN A 247 -1.19 0.70 -16.29
N GLU A 248 -2.30 1.34 -15.93
CA GLU A 248 -2.78 2.57 -16.58
C GLU A 248 -1.76 3.69 -16.42
N MET A 249 -1.38 4.33 -17.52
CA MET A 249 -0.58 5.56 -17.43
C MET A 249 -1.41 6.64 -16.76
N LEU A 250 -0.80 7.42 -15.87
CA LEU A 250 -1.47 8.54 -15.25
C LEU A 250 -1.97 9.50 -16.32
N ASP A 251 -3.20 9.99 -16.16
CA ASP A 251 -3.75 11.00 -17.06
C ASP A 251 -2.86 12.25 -16.97
N PRO A 252 -2.25 12.73 -18.08
CA PRO A 252 -1.38 13.90 -18.07
C PRO A 252 -2.06 15.15 -17.48
N ARG A 253 -3.39 15.25 -17.58
CA ARG A 253 -4.17 16.36 -17.00
C ARG A 253 -4.21 16.32 -15.46
N LYS A 254 -3.95 15.15 -14.88
CA LYS A 254 -3.91 14.90 -13.43
C LYS A 254 -2.48 14.73 -12.91
N ASP A 255 -1.50 14.61 -13.82
CA ASP A 255 -0.06 14.43 -13.52
C ASP A 255 0.60 15.73 -13.01
N ASP A 256 0.09 16.90 -13.40
CA ASP A 256 0.57 18.21 -12.89
C ASP A 256 0.40 18.37 -11.37
N VAL A 257 -0.55 17.65 -10.77
CA VAL A 257 -0.72 17.62 -9.31
C VAL A 257 0.44 16.86 -8.65
N LEU A 258 0.96 15.80 -9.27
CA LEU A 258 2.10 15.03 -8.78
C LEU A 258 3.44 15.75 -9.00
N SER A 259 3.60 16.45 -10.12
CA SER A 259 4.84 17.17 -10.46
C SER A 259 5.06 18.44 -9.62
N SER A 260 3.99 19.14 -9.25
CA SER A 260 4.03 20.31 -8.36
C SER A 260 4.43 19.96 -6.92
N ILE A 261 4.05 18.77 -6.45
CA ILE A 261 4.47 18.21 -5.15
C ILE A 261 5.98 17.89 -5.12
N ASP A 262 6.61 17.70 -6.29
CA ASP A 262 8.06 17.45 -6.39
C ASP A 262 8.91 18.74 -6.28
N GLY A 263 8.32 19.94 -6.48
CA GLY A 263 9.05 21.21 -6.64
C GLY A 263 9.39 22.01 -5.36
N GLU A 264 8.69 21.83 -4.23
CA GLU A 264 8.81 22.76 -3.09
C GLU A 264 9.57 22.22 -1.87
N ARG A 265 10.90 22.43 -1.82
CA ARG A 265 11.79 22.56 -0.62
C ARG A 265 11.54 21.67 0.63
N ARG A 266 12.46 20.73 0.87
CA ARG A 266 13.04 20.17 2.15
C ARG A 266 12.22 19.98 3.45
N ALA A 267 10.94 20.34 3.54
CA ALA A 267 10.03 20.04 4.65
C ALA A 267 8.98 18.95 4.29
N ILE A 268 9.26 18.16 3.23
CA ILE A 268 8.21 17.68 2.32
C ILE A 268 7.65 16.29 2.66
N ASN A 269 8.34 15.39 3.37
CA ASN A 269 7.83 14.00 3.44
C ASN A 269 6.41 13.90 4.02
N ALA A 270 6.09 14.67 5.08
CA ALA A 270 4.74 14.74 5.62
C ALA A 270 3.73 15.39 4.64
N ARG A 271 4.11 16.48 3.95
CA ARG A 271 3.25 17.17 2.96
C ARG A 271 3.05 16.38 1.67
N ARG A 272 4.02 15.53 1.28
CA ARG A 272 3.95 14.65 0.11
C ARG A 272 2.97 13.53 0.34
N ASP A 273 3.06 12.86 1.48
CA ASP A 273 2.13 11.81 1.87
C ASP A 273 0.71 12.38 2.02
N GLU A 274 0.57 13.57 2.61
CA GLU A 274 -0.71 14.29 2.71
C GLU A 274 -1.27 14.69 1.33
N ALA A 275 -0.43 15.19 0.41
CA ALA A 275 -0.88 15.55 -0.93
C ALA A 275 -1.24 14.33 -1.80
N LEU A 276 -0.57 13.18 -1.61
CA LEU A 276 -0.93 11.91 -2.25
C LEU A 276 -2.29 11.38 -1.76
N ARG A 277 -2.64 11.60 -0.49
CA ARG A 277 -3.97 11.26 0.06
C ARG A 277 -5.10 12.10 -0.53
N HIS A 278 -4.80 13.27 -1.08
CA HIS A 278 -5.78 14.19 -1.66
C HIS A 278 -5.88 14.11 -3.19
N LEU A 279 -5.25 13.10 -3.80
CA LEU A 279 -5.42 12.87 -5.23
C LEU A 279 -6.88 12.47 -5.54
N PRO A 280 -7.42 12.91 -6.69
CA PRO A 280 -8.80 12.59 -7.04
C PRO A 280 -8.93 11.09 -7.35
N GLU A 281 -9.90 10.47 -6.68
CA GLU A 281 -10.22 9.04 -6.74
C GLU A 281 -11.58 8.85 -7.43
N LEU A 282 -11.71 7.82 -8.27
CA LEU A 282 -13.02 7.34 -8.74
C LEU A 282 -13.42 6.14 -7.87
N GLY A 283 -14.48 6.27 -7.06
CA GLY A 283 -14.82 5.28 -6.03
C GLY A 283 -15.05 3.84 -6.49
N THR A 284 -15.24 3.60 -7.79
CA THR A 284 -15.26 2.24 -8.36
C THR A 284 -13.89 1.55 -8.31
N MET A 285 -12.79 2.31 -8.43
CA MET A 285 -11.43 1.77 -8.48
C MET A 285 -10.98 1.13 -7.16
N PRO A 286 -11.17 1.76 -5.97
CA PRO A 286 -10.92 1.10 -4.69
C PRO A 286 -11.69 -0.21 -4.54
N GLY A 287 -12.97 -0.21 -4.94
CA GLY A 287 -13.80 -1.41 -4.93
C GLY A 287 -13.21 -2.52 -5.80
N ILE A 288 -12.79 -2.21 -7.03
CA ILE A 288 -12.15 -3.17 -7.93
C ILE A 288 -10.84 -3.71 -7.34
N PHE A 289 -9.99 -2.84 -6.79
CA PHE A 289 -8.74 -3.25 -6.16
C PHE A 289 -9.00 -4.16 -4.95
N GLY A 290 -9.96 -3.82 -4.10
CA GLY A 290 -10.29 -4.59 -2.91
C GLY A 290 -10.87 -5.96 -3.27
N LEU A 291 -11.75 -6.02 -4.26
CA LEU A 291 -12.28 -7.28 -4.80
C LEU A 291 -11.19 -8.13 -5.47
N SER A 292 -10.23 -7.50 -6.15
CA SER A 292 -9.09 -8.18 -6.76
C SER A 292 -8.19 -8.82 -5.70
N ILE A 293 -7.87 -8.08 -4.63
CA ILE A 293 -7.13 -8.61 -3.47
C ILE A 293 -7.88 -9.80 -2.85
N ALA A 294 -9.17 -9.64 -2.54
CA ALA A 294 -9.96 -10.70 -1.92
C ALA A 294 -9.99 -11.96 -2.80
N THR A 295 -10.20 -11.80 -4.11
CA THR A 295 -10.19 -12.91 -5.08
C THR A 295 -8.83 -13.62 -5.09
N TRP A 296 -7.74 -12.85 -5.11
CA TRP A 296 -6.39 -13.40 -5.11
C TRP A 296 -6.07 -14.14 -3.81
N ILE A 297 -6.47 -13.62 -2.64
CA ILE A 297 -6.32 -14.33 -1.35
C ILE A 297 -7.08 -15.66 -1.39
N LEU A 298 -8.37 -15.64 -1.77
CA LEU A 298 -9.22 -16.84 -1.78
C LEU A 298 -8.69 -17.92 -2.72
N THR A 299 -8.25 -17.54 -3.92
CA THR A 299 -7.69 -18.47 -4.91
C THR A 299 -6.31 -18.99 -4.49
N THR A 300 -5.45 -18.13 -3.93
CA THR A 300 -4.13 -18.53 -3.42
C THR A 300 -4.26 -19.52 -2.26
N VAL A 301 -5.11 -19.21 -1.28
CA VAL A 301 -5.34 -20.05 -0.10
C VAL A 301 -5.97 -21.39 -0.46
N SER A 302 -6.96 -21.38 -1.36
CA SER A 302 -7.61 -22.62 -1.80
C SER A 302 -6.71 -23.50 -2.67
N GLY A 303 -5.63 -22.94 -3.22
CA GLY A 303 -4.76 -23.63 -4.19
C GLY A 303 -5.36 -23.65 -5.60
N TYR A 304 -6.29 -22.75 -5.91
CA TYR A 304 -6.89 -22.64 -7.23
C TYR A 304 -5.85 -22.09 -8.22
N PRO A 305 -5.69 -22.70 -9.42
CA PRO A 305 -4.64 -22.30 -10.35
C PRO A 305 -4.91 -20.91 -10.93
N MET A 306 -4.02 -19.96 -10.63
CA MET A 306 -3.95 -18.66 -11.29
C MET A 306 -2.77 -18.63 -12.25
N LYS A 307 -3.00 -18.13 -13.48
CA LYS A 307 -1.91 -17.77 -14.38
C LYS A 307 -1.56 -16.31 -14.14
N ASN A 308 -0.34 -16.04 -13.73
CA ASN A 308 0.16 -14.66 -13.68
C ASN A 308 0.31 -14.14 -15.10
N SER A 309 -0.11 -12.89 -15.34
CA SER A 309 0.11 -12.23 -16.62
C SER A 309 1.61 -11.97 -16.77
N GLU A 310 2.29 -12.78 -17.59
CA GLU A 310 3.72 -12.63 -17.83
C GLU A 310 3.98 -11.34 -18.63
N VAL A 311 4.70 -10.39 -18.03
CA VAL A 311 5.20 -9.19 -18.70
C VAL A 311 6.38 -9.55 -19.63
N LYS A 312 6.16 -10.43 -20.62
CA LYS A 312 7.21 -10.97 -21.52
C LYS A 312 7.95 -9.90 -22.30
N ASN A 313 7.29 -8.78 -22.60
CA ASN A 313 7.88 -7.72 -23.43
C ASN A 313 8.93 -6.88 -22.66
N ARG A 314 8.82 -6.80 -21.33
CA ARG A 314 9.74 -6.03 -20.46
C ARG A 314 11.12 -6.65 -20.39
N LEU A 315 11.19 -7.96 -20.16
CA LEU A 315 12.47 -8.68 -20.09
C LEU A 315 13.25 -8.54 -21.40
N LYS A 316 12.58 -8.72 -22.54
CA LYS A 316 13.20 -8.54 -23.87
C LYS A 316 13.70 -7.12 -24.11
N PHE A 317 12.97 -6.12 -23.63
CA PHE A 317 13.39 -4.72 -23.74
C PHE A 317 14.65 -4.45 -22.90
N HIS A 318 14.70 -4.93 -21.66
CA HIS A 318 15.88 -4.80 -20.80
C HIS A 318 17.08 -5.59 -21.32
N ASP A 319 16.86 -6.80 -21.82
CA ASP A 319 17.88 -7.60 -22.52
C ASP A 319 18.50 -6.80 -23.68
N SER A 320 17.66 -6.19 -24.52
CA SER A 320 18.15 -5.39 -25.66
C SER A 320 18.99 -4.18 -25.24
N ILE A 321 18.63 -3.52 -24.13
CA ILE A 321 19.40 -2.39 -23.59
C ILE A 321 20.72 -2.89 -23.00
N LEU A 322 20.69 -4.00 -22.25
CA LEU A 322 21.87 -4.61 -21.65
C LEU A 322 22.89 -5.02 -22.72
N GLU A 323 22.43 -5.70 -23.79
CA GLU A 323 23.29 -6.06 -24.92
C GLU A 323 23.93 -4.84 -25.57
N THR A 324 23.16 -3.76 -25.75
CA THR A 324 23.66 -2.53 -26.38
C THR A 324 24.73 -1.87 -25.52
N PHE A 325 24.53 -1.84 -24.20
CA PHE A 325 25.49 -1.33 -23.23
C PHE A 325 26.78 -2.16 -23.21
N GLN A 326 26.68 -3.49 -23.13
CA GLN A 326 27.84 -4.39 -23.17
C GLN A 326 28.65 -4.22 -24.46
N LYS A 327 27.99 -4.11 -25.62
CA LYS A 327 28.65 -3.82 -26.90
C LYS A 327 29.35 -2.47 -26.92
N GLN A 328 28.87 -1.47 -26.15
CA GLN A 328 29.54 -0.19 -26.01
C GLN A 328 30.79 -0.30 -25.14
N MET A 329 30.71 -0.99 -24.00
CA MET A 329 31.84 -1.14 -23.06
C MET A 329 33.02 -1.86 -23.73
N VAL A 330 32.75 -2.92 -24.50
CA VAL A 330 33.77 -3.62 -25.31
C VAL A 330 34.44 -2.66 -26.31
N ARG A 331 33.67 -1.77 -26.95
CA ARG A 331 34.19 -0.76 -27.89
C ARG A 331 35.01 0.37 -27.23
N LEU A 332 34.94 0.51 -25.90
CA LEU A 332 35.68 1.50 -25.13
C LEU A 332 36.96 0.93 -24.48
N ASN A 333 37.32 -0.32 -24.81
CA ASN A 333 38.48 -1.03 -24.26
C ASN A 333 38.49 -1.14 -22.72
N GLU A 334 37.32 -1.12 -22.08
CA GLU A 334 37.22 -1.62 -20.71
C GLU A 334 37.35 -3.14 -20.77
N ASN A 335 38.49 -3.67 -20.28
CA ASN A 335 38.79 -5.10 -20.32
C ASN A 335 37.63 -5.92 -19.76
N SER A 336 37.34 -7.03 -20.45
CA SER A 336 36.30 -8.03 -20.15
C SER A 336 36.42 -8.71 -18.77
N ASP A 337 37.45 -8.38 -17.99
CA ASP A 337 37.74 -8.99 -16.69
C ASP A 337 37.12 -8.23 -15.51
N GLN A 338 36.53 -7.05 -15.74
CA GLN A 338 35.61 -6.46 -14.77
C GLN A 338 34.24 -7.12 -14.92
N PRO A 339 33.72 -7.84 -13.90
CA PRO A 339 32.36 -8.36 -13.98
C PRO A 339 31.42 -7.19 -14.23
N SER A 340 30.65 -7.24 -15.32
CA SER A 340 29.66 -6.23 -15.62
C SER A 340 28.75 -6.08 -14.40
N PHE A 341 28.88 -4.97 -13.66
CA PHE A 341 28.05 -4.69 -12.49
C PHE A 341 26.55 -4.65 -12.85
N LEU A 342 26.25 -4.40 -14.12
CA LEU A 342 24.91 -4.34 -14.66
C LEU A 342 24.44 -5.71 -15.16
N GLY A 343 23.58 -6.35 -14.36
CA GLY A 343 22.71 -7.42 -14.82
C GLY A 343 21.36 -6.89 -15.31
N LEU A 344 20.49 -7.81 -15.73
CA LEU A 344 19.17 -7.47 -16.26
C LEU A 344 18.29 -6.72 -15.24
N LYS A 345 18.42 -7.07 -13.95
CA LYS A 345 17.67 -6.44 -12.86
C LYS A 345 18.11 -4.99 -12.65
N GLU A 346 19.42 -4.74 -12.71
CA GLU A 346 19.99 -3.40 -12.59
C GLU A 346 19.62 -2.53 -13.78
N VAL A 347 19.62 -3.08 -15.00
CA VAL A 347 19.16 -2.36 -16.20
C VAL A 347 17.68 -1.94 -16.04
N GLY A 348 16.81 -2.87 -15.65
CA GLY A 348 15.41 -2.55 -15.40
C GLY A 348 15.24 -1.45 -14.34
N TYR A 349 16.02 -1.53 -13.26
CA TYR A 349 16.02 -0.50 -12.22
C TYR A 349 16.46 0.88 -12.74
N ILE A 350 17.56 0.96 -13.49
CA ILE A 350 18.04 2.24 -14.03
C ILE A 350 16.99 2.82 -14.99
N VAL A 351 16.49 2.00 -15.91
CA VAL A 351 15.55 2.47 -16.93
C VAL A 351 14.27 2.99 -16.29
N GLU A 352 13.65 2.21 -15.40
CA GLU A 352 12.29 2.49 -14.94
C GLU A 352 12.23 3.31 -13.64
N GLU A 353 13.19 3.10 -12.74
CA GLU A 353 13.20 3.80 -11.45
C GLU A 353 13.98 5.10 -11.53
N MET A 354 15.25 5.01 -11.95
CA MET A 354 16.13 6.18 -11.95
C MET A 354 15.71 7.21 -12.99
N PHE A 355 15.43 6.76 -14.22
CA PHE A 355 15.15 7.64 -15.36
C PHE A 355 13.69 7.62 -15.83
N ARG A 356 12.80 6.87 -15.16
CA ARG A 356 11.35 6.85 -15.45
C ARG A 356 11.02 6.54 -16.93
N GLY A 357 11.85 5.74 -17.58
CA GLY A 357 11.71 5.33 -18.99
C GLY A 357 11.92 6.46 -19.99
N LYS A 358 12.60 7.55 -19.62
CA LYS A 358 12.85 8.71 -20.48
C LYS A 358 14.31 9.14 -20.43
N SER A 359 14.84 9.61 -21.56
CA SER A 359 16.14 10.28 -21.58
C SER A 359 16.07 11.59 -20.78
N PRO A 360 17.00 11.89 -19.86
CA PRO A 360 17.07 13.18 -19.18
C PRO A 360 17.53 14.31 -20.11
N VAL A 361 18.00 14.00 -21.33
CA VAL A 361 18.46 14.98 -22.31
C VAL A 361 17.32 15.45 -23.20
N SER A 362 16.60 14.54 -23.86
CA SER A 362 15.48 14.86 -24.76
C SER A 362 14.09 14.65 -24.17
N GLY A 363 13.96 13.90 -23.07
CA GLY A 363 12.66 13.45 -22.56
C GLY A 363 12.01 12.33 -23.37
N TYR A 364 12.65 11.83 -24.42
CA TYR A 364 12.11 10.76 -25.26
C TYR A 364 12.21 9.39 -24.59
N SER A 365 11.23 8.53 -24.88
CA SER A 365 11.11 7.16 -24.34
C SER A 365 11.36 6.06 -25.38
N THR A 366 11.75 6.43 -26.61
CA THR A 366 11.96 5.48 -27.71
C THR A 366 13.44 5.27 -28.00
N LYS A 367 13.80 4.06 -28.46
CA LYS A 367 15.19 3.67 -28.80
C LYS A 367 16.19 4.00 -27.68
N LEU A 368 15.86 3.63 -26.46
CA LEU A 368 16.69 3.91 -25.29
C LEU A 368 17.93 3.01 -25.24
N ALA A 369 19.01 3.53 -24.70
CA ALA A 369 20.28 2.86 -24.46
C ALA A 369 20.92 3.41 -23.18
N LEU A 370 21.65 2.56 -22.46
CA LEU A 370 22.47 3.00 -21.33
C LEU A 370 23.85 3.39 -21.83
N THR A 371 24.47 4.37 -21.16
CA THR A 371 25.86 4.74 -21.39
C THR A 371 26.53 5.15 -20.09
N LYS A 372 27.85 5.00 -20.04
CA LYS A 372 28.68 5.57 -18.99
C LYS A 372 28.61 7.10 -19.03
N TRP A 373 28.45 7.75 -17.88
CA TRP A 373 28.29 9.21 -17.82
C TRP A 373 29.63 9.94 -17.92
N GLU A 374 30.57 9.60 -17.03
CA GLU A 374 31.93 10.12 -17.03
C GLU A 374 32.92 9.01 -17.40
N ALA A 375 33.88 9.31 -18.29
CA ALA A 375 34.85 8.35 -18.78
C ALA A 375 35.76 7.80 -17.68
N ASP A 376 36.10 8.64 -16.71
CA ASP A 376 37.15 8.41 -15.71
C ASP A 376 36.66 7.62 -14.48
N LYS A 377 35.34 7.56 -14.26
CA LYS A 377 34.73 6.86 -13.11
C LYS A 377 34.37 5.43 -13.48
N GLU A 378 34.25 4.51 -12.52
CA GLU A 378 33.81 3.14 -12.84
C GLU A 378 32.30 3.07 -13.15
N VAL A 379 31.87 1.98 -13.78
CA VAL A 379 30.45 1.71 -14.04
C VAL A 379 29.74 1.47 -12.70
N SER A 380 28.77 2.31 -12.38
CA SER A 380 27.97 2.23 -11.15
C SER A 380 26.59 2.86 -11.38
N LEU A 381 25.65 2.66 -10.45
CA LEU A 381 24.34 3.33 -10.50
C LEU A 381 24.47 4.86 -10.51
N THR A 382 25.59 5.40 -10.03
CA THR A 382 25.88 6.85 -10.00
C THR A 382 26.75 7.35 -11.15
N ASN A 383 27.03 6.52 -12.14
CA ASN A 383 27.83 6.86 -13.32
C ASN A 383 27.29 6.25 -14.62
N VAL A 384 25.99 5.92 -14.65
CA VAL A 384 25.31 5.38 -15.82
C VAL A 384 24.04 6.18 -16.06
N VAL A 385 23.83 6.59 -17.32
CA VAL A 385 22.70 7.42 -17.72
C VAL A 385 21.93 6.74 -18.84
N LEU A 386 20.60 6.83 -18.77
CA LEU A 386 19.69 6.42 -19.83
C LEU A 386 19.58 7.51 -20.87
N MET A 387 19.84 7.21 -22.14
CA MET A 387 19.72 8.16 -23.24
C MET A 387 19.03 7.50 -24.43
N THR A 388 18.66 8.26 -25.45
CA THR A 388 18.35 7.66 -26.76
C THR A 388 19.63 7.14 -27.41
N LYS A 389 19.51 6.20 -28.34
CA LYS A 389 20.66 5.65 -29.07
C LYS A 389 21.46 6.73 -29.83
N GLU A 390 20.77 7.73 -30.39
CA GLU A 390 21.41 8.84 -31.09
C GLU A 390 22.20 9.74 -30.11
N GLU A 391 21.63 10.03 -28.95
CA GLU A 391 22.33 10.76 -27.88
C GLU A 391 23.52 9.98 -27.33
N GLN A 392 23.39 8.65 -27.16
CA GLN A 392 24.49 7.78 -26.75
C GLN A 392 25.66 7.86 -27.73
N GLU A 393 25.41 7.84 -29.03
CA GLU A 393 26.46 7.93 -30.06
C GLU A 393 27.18 9.29 -30.02
N ILE A 394 26.45 10.37 -29.77
CA ILE A 394 27.02 11.72 -29.59
C ILE A 394 27.88 11.77 -28.31
N HIS A 395 27.37 11.24 -27.20
CA HIS A 395 28.06 11.19 -25.91
C HIS A 395 29.35 10.35 -25.99
N GLU A 396 29.28 9.18 -26.62
CA GLU A 396 30.44 8.31 -26.84
C GLU A 396 31.54 9.04 -27.62
N ARG A 397 31.15 9.78 -28.67
CA ARG A 397 32.10 10.49 -29.54
C ARG A 397 32.74 11.70 -28.84
N ARG A 398 31.93 12.53 -28.18
CA ARG A 398 32.38 13.82 -27.62
C ARG A 398 33.00 13.67 -26.23
N VAL A 399 32.36 12.92 -25.35
CA VAL A 399 32.76 12.81 -23.95
C VAL A 399 33.68 11.60 -23.75
N LEU A 400 33.20 10.39 -24.06
CA LEU A 400 33.93 9.17 -23.69
C LEU A 400 35.22 8.98 -24.50
N ARG A 401 35.19 9.27 -25.82
CA ARG A 401 36.38 9.22 -26.68
C ARG A 401 37.03 10.58 -26.90
N GLY A 402 36.21 11.63 -27.00
CA GLY A 402 36.68 12.98 -27.31
C GLY A 402 37.26 13.73 -26.11
N GLY A 403 36.98 13.29 -24.88
CA GLY A 403 37.48 13.94 -23.66
C GLY A 403 36.90 15.33 -23.40
N GLU A 404 35.81 15.70 -24.07
CA GLU A 404 35.12 16.96 -23.81
C GLU A 404 34.51 16.95 -22.40
N LYS A 405 34.61 18.09 -21.69
CA LYS A 405 33.94 18.25 -20.40
C LYS A 405 32.42 18.24 -20.58
N LEU A 406 31.71 17.60 -19.66
CA LEU A 406 30.24 17.51 -19.68
C LEU A 406 29.54 18.88 -19.79
N THR A 407 30.09 19.92 -19.14
CA THR A 407 29.58 21.30 -19.19
C THR A 407 29.68 21.96 -20.57
N ALA A 408 30.47 21.40 -21.49
CA ALA A 408 30.57 21.86 -22.87
C ALA A 408 29.63 21.10 -23.83
N VAL A 409 29.09 19.96 -23.38
CA VAL A 409 28.24 19.06 -24.18
C VAL A 409 26.77 19.23 -23.82
N TYR A 410 26.46 19.40 -22.54
CA TYR A 410 25.10 19.46 -22.01
C TYR A 410 24.79 20.81 -21.36
N SER A 411 23.51 21.20 -21.37
CA SER A 411 23.02 22.38 -20.66
C SER A 411 23.07 22.18 -19.15
N THR A 412 23.06 23.28 -18.40
CA THR A 412 22.99 23.27 -16.93
C THR A 412 21.78 22.47 -16.42
N ASP A 413 20.64 22.57 -17.10
CA ASP A 413 19.41 21.87 -16.71
C ASP A 413 19.57 20.35 -16.75
N VAL A 414 20.22 19.82 -17.80
CA VAL A 414 20.48 18.39 -17.95
C VAL A 414 21.45 17.90 -16.86
N LEU A 415 22.50 18.67 -16.58
CA LEU A 415 23.46 18.36 -15.52
C LEU A 415 22.77 18.32 -14.15
N ASP A 416 21.90 19.30 -13.86
CA ASP A 416 21.15 19.38 -12.61
C ASP A 416 20.16 18.21 -12.44
N ILE A 417 19.52 17.76 -13.52
CA ILE A 417 18.65 16.58 -13.52
C ILE A 417 19.46 15.33 -13.15
N ILE A 418 20.59 15.11 -13.82
CA ILE A 418 21.42 13.92 -13.61
C ILE A 418 22.04 13.93 -12.20
N ASP A 419 22.56 15.08 -11.75
CA ASP A 419 23.07 15.25 -10.40
C ASP A 419 22.01 14.96 -9.34
N ARG A 420 20.75 15.35 -9.59
CA ARG A 420 19.62 15.06 -8.70
C ARG A 420 19.34 13.57 -8.65
N VAL A 421 19.26 12.90 -9.80
CA VAL A 421 19.05 11.45 -9.89
C VAL A 421 20.18 10.70 -9.16
N PHE A 422 21.44 11.09 -9.35
CA PHE A 422 22.57 10.46 -8.67
C PHE A 422 22.63 10.75 -7.18
N LYS A 423 22.25 11.96 -6.73
CA LYS A 423 22.11 12.28 -5.30
C LYS A 423 21.00 11.46 -4.65
N GLU A 424 19.88 11.29 -5.35
CA GLU A 424 18.78 10.43 -4.91
C GLU A 424 19.24 8.97 -4.82
N GLU A 425 19.94 8.46 -5.82
CA GLU A 425 20.45 7.08 -5.81
C GLU A 425 21.45 6.85 -4.69
N LYS A 426 22.37 7.80 -4.42
CA LYS A 426 23.30 7.72 -3.28
C LYS A 426 22.61 7.67 -1.91
N TYR A 427 21.35 8.08 -1.82
CA TYR A 427 20.58 7.97 -0.59
C TYR A 427 19.93 6.60 -0.41
N TYR A 428 19.67 5.89 -1.52
CA TYR A 428 19.00 4.59 -1.54
C TYR A 428 19.95 3.40 -1.70
N SER A 429 21.09 3.58 -2.36
CA SER A 429 22.27 2.71 -2.33
C SER A 429 22.93 2.75 -0.96
#